data_AF-A0A7C5Q909-F1
#
_entry.id   AF-A0A7C5Q909-F1
#
_cell.length_a   1.000
_cell.length_b   1.000
_cell.length_c   1.000
_cell.angle_alpha   90.00
_cell.angle_beta   90.00
_cell.angle_gamma   90.00
#
_symmetry.space_group_name_H-M   'P 1'
#
loop_
_entity.id
_entity.type
_entity.pdbx_description
1 polymer ?
#
loop_
_entity_poly.entity_id
_entity_poly.type
_entity_poly.pdbx_seq_one_letter_code
_entity_poly.pdbx_strand_id
1 'polypeptide(L)'
;MKVKAGGRERIVTSCNYPVKNGIQVITNDEKILKLRKMIVKLLLFLAPDSQELVEISKSLGIRKEELNLENVREGGKCILCGLCVRVCSEVVGAHAITFSKRGKEREISTPYNEMDVNACIGCGACSFVCPTGCIEMETLKLQELMISSSKGGMPCRYSLMGLLPGAICDNNYDCPGCFVDRQMIEIAQGKHPAFLIREQNE
;
A
#
# COMPACT_ATOMS: atom_id res chain seq x y z
N MET A 1 -10.87 1.32 18.43
CA MET A 1 -11.31 2.39 19.35
C MET A 1 -12.48 1.87 20.19
N LYS A 2 -12.79 2.51 21.31
CA LYS A 2 -14.02 2.21 22.07
C LYS A 2 -15.06 3.28 21.77
N VAL A 3 -16.30 2.88 21.51
CA VAL A 3 -17.42 3.79 21.24
C VAL A 3 -18.49 3.57 22.30
N LYS A 4 -19.02 4.65 22.86
CA LYS A 4 -20.26 4.63 23.66
C LYS A 4 -21.40 5.22 22.84
N ALA A 5 -22.50 4.48 22.70
CA ALA A 5 -23.71 4.93 22.02
C ALA A 5 -24.94 4.30 22.68
N GLY A 6 -25.95 5.10 23.00
CA GLY A 6 -27.21 4.62 23.60
C GLY A 6 -27.02 3.80 24.89
N GLY A 7 -26.10 4.23 25.75
CA GLY A 7 -25.79 3.56 27.02
C GLY A 7 -24.98 2.26 26.91
N ARG A 8 -24.59 1.83 25.70
CA ARG A 8 -23.76 0.63 25.47
C ARG A 8 -22.35 1.01 25.03
N GLU A 9 -21.36 0.26 25.52
CA GLU A 9 -19.96 0.40 25.12
C GLU A 9 -19.55 -0.78 24.22
N ARG A 10 -18.82 -0.49 23.14
CA ARG A 10 -18.27 -1.51 22.23
C ARG A 10 -16.88 -1.12 21.75
N ILE A 11 -16.01 -2.11 21.58
CA ILE A 11 -14.74 -1.94 20.87
C ILE A 11 -15.01 -2.18 19.38
N VAL A 12 -14.60 -1.23 18.54
CA VAL A 12 -14.85 -1.25 17.10
C VAL A 12 -13.61 -0.80 16.33
N THR A 13 -13.54 -1.21 15.07
CA THR A 13 -12.58 -0.71 14.09
C THR A 13 -12.95 0.72 13.68
N SER A 14 -11.97 1.63 13.66
CA SER A 14 -12.23 3.03 13.33
C SER A 14 -12.47 3.26 11.85
N CYS A 15 -11.82 2.48 10.98
CA CYS A 15 -11.82 2.70 9.53
C CYS A 15 -13.17 2.45 8.84
N ASN A 16 -14.09 1.69 9.46
CA ASN A 16 -15.36 1.32 8.85
C ASN A 16 -16.58 1.52 9.77
N TYR A 17 -16.37 1.99 11.01
CA TYR A 17 -17.49 2.24 11.91
C TYR A 17 -18.13 3.59 11.56
N PRO A 18 -19.43 3.64 11.23
CA PRO A 18 -20.06 4.87 10.77
C PRO A 18 -20.17 5.90 11.89
N VAL A 19 -19.89 7.16 11.55
CA VAL A 19 -20.10 8.30 12.45
C VAL A 19 -21.60 8.52 12.63
N LYS A 20 -22.06 8.71 13.87
CA LYS A 20 -23.46 9.01 14.20
C LYS A 20 -23.53 10.11 15.25
N ASN A 21 -24.64 10.83 15.26
CA ASN A 21 -24.87 11.85 16.29
C ASN A 21 -24.91 11.22 17.68
N GLY A 22 -24.23 11.86 18.64
CA GLY A 22 -24.21 11.43 20.03
C GLY A 22 -23.29 10.24 20.33
N ILE A 23 -22.40 9.82 19.41
CA ILE A 23 -21.36 8.86 19.76
C ILE A 23 -20.24 9.51 20.56
N GLN A 24 -19.76 8.82 21.59
CA GLN A 24 -18.53 9.20 22.29
C GLN A 24 -17.41 8.24 21.88
N VAL A 25 -16.31 8.77 21.34
CA VAL A 25 -15.14 8.00 20.92
C VAL A 25 -14.07 8.08 21.99
N ILE A 26 -13.59 6.92 22.45
CA ILE A 26 -12.55 6.80 23.47
C ILE A 26 -11.39 6.02 22.86
N THR A 27 -10.23 6.68 22.77
CA THR A 27 -9.02 6.13 22.11
C THR A 27 -7.89 5.79 23.09
N ASN A 28 -7.94 6.32 24.32
CA ASN A 28 -6.88 6.19 25.33
C ASN A 28 -7.33 5.38 26.57
N ASP A 29 -8.09 4.31 26.36
CA ASP A 29 -8.55 3.40 27.41
C ASP A 29 -7.55 2.26 27.62
N GLU A 30 -7.39 1.75 28.84
CA GLU A 30 -6.45 0.67 29.15
C GLU A 30 -6.69 -0.58 28.28
N LYS A 31 -7.96 -0.96 28.06
CA LYS A 31 -8.31 -2.10 27.21
C LYS A 31 -7.92 -1.86 25.75
N ILE A 32 -8.04 -0.62 25.27
CA ILE A 32 -7.65 -0.23 23.91
C ILE A 32 -6.13 -0.25 23.75
N LEU A 33 -5.38 0.24 24.74
CA LEU A 33 -3.92 0.19 24.72
C LEU A 33 -3.41 -1.26 24.73
N LYS A 34 -3.99 -2.12 25.57
CA LYS A 34 -3.65 -3.56 25.60
C LYS A 34 -3.93 -4.24 24.25
N LEU A 35 -5.07 -3.93 23.63
CA LEU A 35 -5.43 -4.44 22.30
C LEU A 35 -4.46 -3.97 21.21
N ARG A 36 -4.09 -2.68 21.21
CA ARG A 36 -3.10 -2.13 20.26
C ARG A 36 -1.74 -2.82 20.41
N LYS A 37 -1.28 -3.01 21.65
CA LYS A 37 -0.04 -3.76 21.93
C LYS A 37 -0.11 -5.17 21.35
N MET A 38 -1.20 -5.89 21.59
CA MET A 38 -1.38 -7.25 21.06
C MET A 38 -1.33 -7.28 19.53
N ILE A 39 -2.05 -6.39 18.85
CA ILE A 39 -2.05 -6.32 17.38
C ILE A 39 -0.65 -6.05 16.84
N VAL A 40 0.07 -5.07 17.42
CA VAL A 40 1.43 -4.73 16.96
C VAL A 40 2.40 -5.90 17.17
N LYS A 41 2.28 -6.65 18.28
CA LYS A 41 3.05 -7.88 18.49
C LYS A 41 2.77 -8.92 17.39
N LEU A 42 1.52 -9.10 16.99
CA LEU A 42 1.15 -10.00 15.89
C LEU A 42 1.67 -9.51 14.52
N LEU A 43 1.69 -8.20 14.30
CA LEU A 43 2.22 -7.63 13.06
C LEU A 43 3.74 -7.75 12.98
N LEU A 44 4.47 -7.53 14.08
CA LEU A 44 5.92 -7.73 14.16
C LEU A 44 6.32 -9.19 13.94
N PHE A 45 5.46 -10.14 14.28
CA PHE A 45 5.67 -11.54 13.95
C PHE A 45 5.66 -11.81 12.43
N LEU A 46 4.84 -11.06 11.69
CA LEU A 46 4.73 -11.16 10.22
C LEU A 46 5.78 -10.35 9.49
N ALA A 47 6.11 -9.16 10.01
CA ALA A 47 6.96 -8.17 9.37
C ALA A 47 8.01 -7.61 10.36
N PRO A 48 8.96 -8.44 10.82
CA PRO A 48 9.95 -8.03 11.82
C PRO A 48 10.90 -6.92 11.33
N ASP A 49 11.09 -6.79 10.00
CA ASP A 49 12.04 -5.84 9.41
C ASP A 49 11.41 -4.49 9.04
N SER A 50 10.11 -4.28 9.34
CA SER A 50 9.46 -2.97 9.14
C SER A 50 9.88 -2.00 10.24
N GLN A 51 10.63 -0.98 9.86
CA GLN A 51 11.07 0.08 10.76
C GLN A 51 9.88 0.86 11.35
N GLU A 52 8.84 1.07 10.56
CA GLU A 52 7.61 1.75 10.96
C GLU A 52 6.89 0.99 12.08
N LEU A 53 6.79 -0.34 11.96
CA LEU A 53 6.22 -1.17 13.02
C LEU A 53 7.08 -1.17 14.29
N VAL A 54 8.40 -1.19 14.13
CA VAL A 54 9.34 -1.09 15.27
C VAL A 54 9.15 0.24 16.00
N GLU A 55 9.01 1.35 15.29
CA GLU A 55 8.72 2.66 15.90
C GLU A 55 7.38 2.69 16.62
N ILE A 56 6.33 2.15 15.99
CA ILE A 56 5.01 2.04 16.62
C ILE A 56 5.10 1.20 17.90
N SER A 57 5.86 0.10 17.89
CA SER A 57 6.04 -0.75 19.08
C SER A 57 6.71 0.00 20.23
N LYS A 58 7.72 0.82 19.94
CA LYS A 58 8.41 1.69 20.92
C LYS A 58 7.44 2.73 21.48
N SER A 59 6.64 3.37 20.63
CA SER A 59 5.64 4.38 21.06
C SER A 59 4.57 3.80 22.00
N LEU A 60 4.27 2.50 21.87
CA LEU A 60 3.34 1.80 22.75
C LEU A 60 4.02 1.27 24.03
N GLY A 61 5.34 1.41 24.17
CA GLY A 61 6.09 0.87 25.30
C GLY A 61 6.17 -0.66 25.29
N ILE A 62 6.23 -1.28 24.10
CA ILE A 62 6.48 -2.72 23.95
C ILE A 62 7.99 -2.93 23.99
N ARG A 63 8.47 -3.69 24.97
CA ARG A 63 9.90 -4.00 25.08
C ARG A 63 10.27 -5.24 24.28
N LYS A 64 11.55 -5.35 23.90
CA LYS A 64 12.04 -6.46 23.06
C LYS A 64 11.88 -7.82 23.74
N GLU A 65 12.00 -7.86 25.06
CA GLU A 65 11.86 -9.08 25.88
C GLU A 65 10.41 -9.58 25.94
N GLU A 66 9.43 -8.72 25.64
CA GLU A 66 8.02 -9.13 25.58
C GLU A 66 7.62 -9.69 24.21
N LEU A 67 8.53 -9.58 23.23
CA LEU A 67 8.38 -10.17 21.93
C LEU A 67 9.06 -11.54 22.03
N ASN A 68 8.31 -12.57 22.44
CA ASN A 68 8.75 -13.97 22.34
C ASN A 68 8.84 -14.35 20.85
N LEU A 69 9.86 -13.86 20.17
CA LEU A 69 10.07 -13.93 18.72
C LEU A 69 10.69 -15.26 18.27
N GLU A 70 10.67 -16.29 19.12
CA GLU A 70 11.26 -17.61 18.85
C GLU A 70 10.66 -18.32 17.62
N ASN A 71 9.55 -17.82 17.07
CA ASN A 71 8.89 -18.34 15.87
C ASN A 71 8.62 -17.28 14.79
N VAL A 72 9.34 -16.15 14.79
CA VAL A 72 9.16 -15.09 13.79
C VAL A 72 9.32 -15.63 12.38
N ARG A 73 8.46 -15.18 11.45
CA ARG A 73 8.67 -15.43 10.02
C ARG A 73 10.01 -14.81 9.64
N GLU A 74 10.97 -15.64 9.22
CA GLU A 74 12.27 -15.15 8.76
C GLU A 74 12.08 -14.16 7.62
N GLY A 75 12.56 -12.93 7.82
CA GLY A 75 12.58 -11.88 6.81
C GLY A 75 11.20 -11.35 6.43
N GLY A 76 11.04 -10.04 6.44
CA GLY A 76 9.90 -9.41 5.78
C GLY A 76 9.46 -8.08 6.34
N LYS A 77 8.96 -7.24 5.43
CA LYS A 77 8.31 -5.96 5.74
C LYS A 77 6.79 -6.02 5.50
N CYS A 78 6.24 -7.06 4.86
CA CYS A 78 4.83 -7.08 4.45
C CYS A 78 3.89 -7.46 5.60
N ILE A 79 2.94 -6.57 5.92
CA ILE A 79 1.87 -6.83 6.90
C ILE A 79 0.57 -7.37 6.29
N LEU A 80 0.58 -7.70 4.99
CA LEU A 80 -0.58 -8.21 4.26
C LEU A 80 -1.83 -7.31 4.33
N CYS A 81 -1.65 -5.99 4.42
CA CYS A 81 -2.74 -5.02 4.52
C CYS A 81 -3.60 -4.89 3.25
N GLY A 82 -3.06 -5.33 2.09
CA GLY A 82 -3.74 -5.31 0.80
C GLY A 82 -3.90 -3.94 0.15
N LEU A 83 -3.26 -2.89 0.69
CA LEU A 83 -3.32 -1.54 0.09
C LEU A 83 -2.75 -1.52 -1.33
N CYS A 84 -1.63 -2.21 -1.55
CA CYS A 84 -1.00 -2.34 -2.87
C CYS A 84 -1.91 -3.04 -3.90
N VAL A 85 -2.59 -4.12 -3.50
CA VAL A 85 -3.54 -4.83 -4.35
C VAL A 85 -4.72 -3.92 -4.70
N ARG A 86 -5.32 -3.28 -3.69
CA ARG A 86 -6.47 -2.38 -3.90
C ARG A 86 -6.12 -1.20 -4.80
N VAL A 87 -4.99 -0.53 -4.61
CA VAL A 87 -4.62 0.61 -5.48
C VAL A 87 -4.35 0.15 -6.91
N CYS A 88 -3.72 -1.02 -7.09
CA CYS A 88 -3.44 -1.56 -8.41
C CYS A 88 -4.71 -1.93 -9.17
N SER A 89 -5.73 -2.47 -8.49
CA SER A 89 -7.00 -2.86 -9.13
C SER A 89 -8.04 -1.73 -9.19
N GLU A 90 -8.25 -0.97 -8.11
CA GLU A 90 -9.39 -0.05 -7.97
C GLU A 90 -9.06 1.40 -8.32
N VAL A 91 -7.79 1.77 -8.41
CA VAL A 91 -7.35 3.14 -8.74
C VAL A 91 -6.64 3.15 -10.08
N VAL A 92 -5.69 2.23 -10.28
CA VAL A 92 -4.93 2.15 -11.53
C VAL A 92 -5.63 1.28 -12.59
N GLY A 93 -6.38 0.25 -12.17
CA GLY A 93 -7.03 -0.69 -13.10
C GLY A 93 -6.07 -1.70 -13.76
N ALA A 94 -4.85 -1.84 -13.25
CA ALA A 94 -3.80 -2.68 -13.85
C ALA A 94 -3.90 -4.16 -13.43
N HIS A 95 -4.44 -4.46 -12.24
CA HIS A 95 -4.58 -5.83 -11.72
C HIS A 95 -3.28 -6.68 -11.71
N ALA A 96 -2.11 -6.03 -11.67
CA ALA A 96 -0.80 -6.68 -11.80
C ALA A 96 -0.35 -7.50 -10.57
N ILE A 97 -0.93 -7.23 -9.40
CA ILE A 97 -0.60 -7.92 -8.14
C ILE A 97 -1.85 -8.34 -7.39
N THR A 98 -1.78 -9.46 -6.67
CA THR A 98 -2.89 -10.02 -5.91
C THR A 98 -2.41 -10.75 -4.65
N PHE A 99 -3.35 -11.23 -3.85
CA PHE A 99 -3.05 -12.20 -2.80
C PHE A 99 -2.96 -13.60 -3.41
N SER A 100 -1.88 -14.32 -3.09
CA SER A 100 -1.72 -15.73 -3.42
C SER A 100 -1.63 -16.58 -2.15
N LYS A 101 -1.79 -17.89 -2.32
CA LYS A 101 -1.80 -18.89 -1.25
C LYS A 101 -2.86 -18.58 -0.15
N ARG A 102 -2.85 -19.32 0.96
CA ARG A 102 -3.81 -19.17 2.07
C ARG A 102 -3.14 -19.39 3.42
N GLY A 103 -3.81 -18.97 4.49
CA GLY A 103 -3.33 -19.18 5.85
C GLY A 103 -1.96 -18.52 6.10
N LYS A 104 -1.04 -19.28 6.71
CA LYS A 104 0.31 -18.80 7.04
C LYS A 104 1.19 -18.54 5.82
N GLU A 105 0.90 -19.21 4.71
CA GLU A 105 1.66 -19.08 3.46
C GLU A 105 1.19 -17.91 2.60
N ARG A 106 0.16 -17.17 3.04
CA ARG A 106 -0.39 -16.05 2.29
C ARG A 106 0.68 -14.99 2.03
N GLU A 107 0.73 -14.52 0.80
CA GLU A 107 1.66 -13.51 0.34
C GLU A 107 1.03 -12.61 -0.73
N ILE A 108 1.72 -11.52 -1.06
CA ILE A 108 1.43 -10.71 -2.24
C ILE A 108 2.33 -11.22 -3.36
N SER A 109 1.75 -11.58 -4.49
CA SER A 109 2.50 -11.97 -5.68
C SER A 109 1.79 -11.52 -6.96
N THR A 110 2.46 -11.70 -8.09
CA THR A 110 1.84 -11.54 -9.41
C THR A 110 1.00 -12.78 -9.73
N PRO A 111 0.01 -12.67 -10.64
CA PRO A 111 -0.70 -13.84 -11.16
C PRO A 111 0.28 -14.94 -11.61
N TYR A 112 0.05 -16.17 -11.17
CA TYR A 112 0.91 -17.33 -11.45
C TYR A 112 2.39 -17.20 -11.03
N ASN A 113 2.72 -16.20 -10.20
CA ASN A 113 4.10 -15.82 -9.85
C ASN A 113 4.97 -15.43 -11.05
N GLU A 114 4.34 -15.02 -12.15
CA GLU A 114 5.00 -14.49 -13.34
C GLU A 114 4.65 -13.00 -13.48
N MET A 115 5.65 -12.16 -13.75
CA MET A 115 5.40 -10.75 -13.98
C MET A 115 4.91 -10.56 -15.41
N ASP A 116 3.63 -10.24 -15.56
CA ASP A 116 3.11 -9.75 -16.83
C ASP A 116 3.44 -8.26 -16.97
N VAL A 117 4.47 -7.99 -17.77
CA VAL A 117 4.93 -6.67 -18.18
C VAL A 117 3.86 -5.85 -18.91
N ASN A 118 2.85 -6.50 -19.50
CA ASN A 118 1.71 -5.82 -20.12
C ASN A 118 0.67 -5.39 -19.08
N ALA A 119 0.61 -6.09 -17.94
CA ALA A 119 -0.27 -5.72 -16.82
C ALA A 119 0.37 -4.66 -15.92
N CYS A 120 1.65 -4.82 -15.56
CA CYS A 120 2.34 -3.86 -14.71
C CYS A 120 2.87 -2.66 -15.50
N ILE A 121 2.11 -1.56 -15.49
CA ILE A 121 2.49 -0.32 -16.19
C ILE A 121 3.57 0.51 -15.47
N GLY A 122 4.14 -0.02 -14.39
CA GLY A 122 5.25 0.62 -13.69
C GLY A 122 4.92 1.96 -13.02
N CYS A 123 3.66 2.18 -12.64
CA CYS A 123 3.24 3.47 -12.12
C CYS A 123 3.80 3.80 -10.73
N GLY A 124 4.10 2.81 -9.89
CA GLY A 124 4.63 3.00 -8.53
C GLY A 124 3.58 3.27 -7.44
N ALA A 125 2.29 3.26 -7.77
CA ALA A 125 1.21 3.52 -6.81
C ALA A 125 1.21 2.51 -5.63
N CYS A 126 1.58 1.26 -5.89
CA CYS A 126 1.67 0.21 -4.88
C CYS A 126 2.82 0.45 -3.87
N SER A 127 3.94 1.01 -4.32
CA SER A 127 5.06 1.42 -3.46
C SER A 127 4.65 2.62 -2.62
N PHE A 128 4.02 3.63 -3.22
CA PHE A 128 3.55 4.84 -2.54
C PHE A 128 2.60 4.55 -1.37
N VAL A 129 1.65 3.61 -1.52
CA VAL A 129 0.68 3.29 -0.46
C VAL A 129 1.19 2.26 0.56
N CYS A 130 2.41 1.73 0.39
CA CYS A 130 2.92 0.68 1.27
C CYS A 130 3.33 1.27 2.63
N PRO A 131 2.65 0.91 3.73
CA PRO A 131 2.90 1.55 5.03
C PRO A 131 4.18 1.07 5.72
N THR A 132 4.84 0.05 5.17
CA THR A 132 6.00 -0.60 5.78
C THR A 132 7.23 -0.63 4.86
N GLY A 133 7.17 0.07 3.73
CA GLY A 133 8.25 0.06 2.74
C GLY A 133 8.57 -1.34 2.18
N CYS A 134 7.59 -2.25 2.12
CA CYS A 134 7.80 -3.60 1.61
C CYS A 134 7.92 -3.65 0.08
N ILE A 135 7.28 -2.71 -0.63
CA ILE A 135 7.33 -2.61 -2.08
C ILE A 135 8.15 -1.37 -2.42
N GLU A 136 9.27 -1.59 -3.10
CA GLU A 136 10.20 -0.55 -3.54
C GLU A 136 10.24 -0.56 -5.08
N MET A 137 10.48 0.60 -5.68
CA MET A 137 10.55 0.74 -7.13
C MET A 137 11.99 0.56 -7.62
N GLU A 138 12.22 -0.45 -8.45
CA GLU A 138 13.46 -0.62 -9.20
C GLU A 138 13.34 0.03 -10.59
N THR A 139 13.57 1.34 -10.67
CA THR A 139 13.33 2.13 -11.88
C THR A 139 14.06 1.60 -13.11
N LEU A 140 15.35 1.23 -12.98
CA LEU A 140 16.16 0.75 -14.10
C LEU A 140 15.62 -0.56 -14.68
N LYS A 141 15.34 -1.53 -13.81
CA LYS A 141 14.81 -2.84 -14.22
C LYS A 141 13.43 -2.73 -14.85
N LEU A 142 12.57 -1.88 -14.27
CA LEU A 142 11.26 -1.57 -14.84
C LEU A 142 11.41 -0.96 -16.24
N GLN A 143 12.32 -0.01 -16.41
CA GLN A 143 12.58 0.64 -17.69
C GLN A 143 13.00 -0.38 -18.76
N GLU A 144 13.94 -1.28 -18.45
CA GLU A 144 14.39 -2.36 -19.33
C GLU A 144 13.24 -3.29 -19.75
N LEU A 145 12.38 -3.67 -18.81
CA LEU A 145 11.21 -4.52 -19.06
C LEU A 145 10.18 -3.84 -19.95
N MET A 146 9.90 -2.55 -19.72
CA MET A 146 8.93 -1.78 -20.50
C MET A 146 9.42 -1.54 -21.94
N ILE A 147 10.71 -1.23 -22.11
CA ILE A 147 11.32 -1.05 -23.45
C ILE A 147 11.27 -2.36 -24.23
N SER A 148 11.68 -3.48 -23.62
CA SER A 148 11.73 -4.79 -24.30
C SER A 148 10.35 -5.32 -24.70
N SER A 149 9.29 -4.88 -24.01
CA SER A 149 7.90 -5.33 -24.23
C SER A 149 7.12 -4.45 -25.22
N SER A 150 7.58 -3.22 -25.47
CA SER A 150 6.88 -2.22 -26.30
C SER A 150 7.03 -2.49 -27.81
N LYS A 151 6.35 -3.52 -28.33
CA LYS A 151 6.31 -3.83 -29.79
C LYS A 151 5.24 -3.00 -30.50
N GLY A 152 5.56 -1.75 -30.87
CA GLY A 152 4.69 -0.93 -31.74
C GLY A 152 4.28 0.44 -31.19
N GLY A 153 4.88 0.87 -30.09
CA GLY A 153 4.66 2.18 -29.48
C GLY A 153 4.95 2.11 -27.98
N MET A 154 5.42 3.21 -27.41
CA MET A 154 5.65 3.32 -25.96
C MET A 154 4.55 4.21 -25.37
N PRO A 155 3.37 3.69 -24.99
CA PRO A 155 2.35 4.53 -24.37
C PRO A 155 2.90 5.16 -23.08
N CYS A 156 2.61 6.45 -22.86
CA CYS A 156 2.96 7.11 -21.61
C CYS A 156 2.28 6.41 -20.43
N ARG A 157 2.96 6.27 -19.28
CA ARG A 157 2.35 5.68 -18.08
C ARG A 157 1.06 6.40 -17.66
N TYR A 158 0.99 7.72 -17.85
CA TYR A 158 -0.23 8.49 -17.56
C TYR A 158 -1.35 8.27 -18.58
N SER A 159 -1.01 7.89 -19.82
CA SER A 159 -2.00 7.40 -20.79
C SER A 159 -2.59 6.07 -20.33
N LEU A 160 -1.73 5.15 -19.88
CA LEU A 160 -2.14 3.84 -19.34
C LEU A 160 -2.96 3.97 -18.04
N MET A 161 -2.73 5.02 -17.27
CA MET A 161 -3.54 5.35 -16.09
C MET A 161 -4.84 6.10 -16.45
N GLY A 162 -5.06 6.49 -17.71
CA GLY A 162 -6.23 7.24 -18.14
C GLY A 162 -6.19 8.75 -17.84
N LEU A 163 -5.06 9.27 -17.34
CA LEU A 163 -4.87 10.69 -17.03
C LEU A 163 -4.51 11.54 -18.26
N LEU A 164 -3.79 10.96 -19.22
CA LEU A 164 -3.43 11.61 -20.48
C LEU A 164 -3.72 10.65 -21.66
N PRO A 165 -5.00 10.42 -22.00
CA PRO A 165 -5.38 9.44 -23.02
C PRO A 165 -4.70 9.69 -24.36
N GLY A 166 -4.06 8.65 -24.91
CA GLY A 166 -3.38 8.70 -26.20
C GLY A 166 -1.95 9.27 -26.16
N ALA A 167 -1.46 9.71 -25.00
CA ALA A 167 -0.08 10.19 -24.88
C ALA A 167 0.94 9.07 -25.11
N ILE A 168 1.96 9.36 -25.91
CA ILE A 168 3.08 8.47 -26.23
C ILE A 168 4.32 8.98 -25.49
N CYS A 169 5.14 8.05 -25.01
CA CYS A 169 6.42 8.27 -24.39
C CYS A 169 7.52 8.32 -25.46
N ASP A 170 8.29 9.40 -25.44
CA ASP A 170 9.50 9.61 -26.23
C ASP A 170 10.78 9.47 -25.40
N ASN A 171 10.66 9.36 -24.06
CA ASN A 171 11.78 9.29 -23.11
C ASN A 171 12.12 7.87 -22.64
N ASN A 172 11.82 6.82 -23.43
CA ASN A 172 12.15 5.42 -23.12
C ASN A 172 11.76 4.98 -21.70
N TYR A 173 10.62 5.43 -21.18
CA TYR A 173 10.15 5.19 -19.81
C TYR A 173 11.08 5.67 -18.67
N ASP A 174 12.07 6.52 -18.94
CA ASP A 174 12.77 7.26 -17.88
C ASP A 174 11.84 8.33 -17.29
N CYS A 175 10.92 7.89 -16.45
CA CYS A 175 9.90 8.74 -15.87
C CYS A 175 10.49 9.78 -14.90
N PRO A 176 11.44 9.45 -13.99
CA PRO A 176 12.04 10.46 -13.11
C PRO A 176 12.70 11.63 -13.86
N GLY A 177 13.28 11.37 -15.04
CA GLY A 177 13.81 12.40 -15.94
C GLY A 177 12.75 13.19 -16.71
N CYS A 178 11.53 12.66 -16.85
CA CYS A 178 10.49 13.17 -17.74
C CYS A 178 9.81 14.45 -17.22
N PHE A 179 9.66 15.45 -18.09
CA PHE A 179 8.94 16.69 -17.78
C PHE A 179 7.47 16.47 -17.42
N VAL A 180 6.78 15.57 -18.13
CA VAL A 180 5.38 15.24 -17.86
C VAL A 180 5.23 14.63 -16.47
N ASP A 181 6.14 13.73 -16.08
CA ASP A 181 6.14 13.14 -14.74
C ASP A 181 6.25 14.20 -13.64
N ARG A 182 7.24 15.08 -13.75
CA ARG A 182 7.46 16.15 -12.76
C ARG A 182 6.22 17.03 -12.58
N GLN A 183 5.58 17.43 -13.68
CA GLN A 183 4.33 18.18 -13.62
C GLN A 183 3.21 17.39 -12.94
N MET A 184 3.05 16.11 -13.28
CA MET A 184 2.00 15.27 -12.70
C MET A 184 2.21 15.08 -11.18
N ILE A 185 3.46 14.92 -10.73
CA ILE A 185 3.81 14.85 -9.31
C ILE A 185 3.51 16.19 -8.60
N GLU A 186 3.85 17.32 -9.24
CA GLU A 186 3.59 18.66 -8.71
C GLU A 186 2.08 18.90 -8.53
N ILE A 187 1.28 18.59 -9.56
CA ILE A 187 -0.19 18.67 -9.53
C ILE A 187 -0.77 17.77 -8.44
N ALA A 188 -0.17 16.59 -8.20
CA ALA A 188 -0.65 15.65 -7.21
C ALA A 188 -0.38 16.08 -5.75
N GLN A 189 0.36 17.16 -5.50
CA GLN A 189 0.56 17.76 -4.17
C GLN A 189 0.95 16.75 -3.07
N GLY A 190 1.93 15.90 -3.36
CA GLY A 190 2.40 14.87 -2.41
C GLY A 190 1.56 13.60 -2.38
N LYS A 191 0.49 13.50 -3.18
CA LYS A 191 -0.17 12.24 -3.50
C LYS A 191 0.48 11.59 -4.72
N HIS A 192 0.20 10.32 -4.93
CA HIS A 192 0.50 9.67 -6.20
C HIS A 192 -0.44 10.17 -7.32
N PRO A 193 0.03 10.48 -8.54
CA PRO A 193 -0.82 10.96 -9.62
C PRO A 193 -2.02 10.06 -9.97
N ALA A 194 -1.92 8.75 -9.69
CA ALA A 194 -3.04 7.80 -9.81
C ALA A 194 -4.33 8.28 -9.11
N PHE A 195 -4.21 9.05 -8.02
CA PHE A 195 -5.36 9.50 -7.24
C PHE A 195 -6.08 10.71 -7.84
N LEU A 196 -5.50 11.39 -8.85
CA LEU A 196 -6.13 12.53 -9.53
C LEU A 196 -7.38 12.12 -10.32
N ILE A 197 -7.46 10.86 -10.77
CA ILE A 197 -8.60 10.32 -11.53
C ILE A 197 -9.90 10.35 -10.70
N ARG A 198 -9.79 10.12 -9.39
CA ARG A 198 -10.96 10.06 -8.51
C ARG A 198 -11.53 11.44 -8.20
N GLU A 199 -10.69 12.47 -8.17
CA GLU A 199 -11.14 13.85 -7.91
C GLU A 199 -11.97 14.45 -9.06
N GLN A 200 -11.96 13.84 -10.25
CA GLN A 200 -12.79 14.28 -11.39
C GLN A 200 -14.16 13.59 -11.48
N ASN A 201 -14.40 12.53 -10.69
CA ASN A 201 -15.61 11.69 -10.76
C ASN A 201 -16.46 11.74 -9.47
N GLU A 202 -16.13 12.62 -8.52
CA GLU A 202 -16.91 12.95 -7.32
C GLU A 202 -17.52 14.35 -7.44
#